data_AF-T0SIU3-F1
#
_entry.id   AF-T0SIU3-F1
#
_cell.length_a   1.000
_cell.length_b   1.000
_cell.length_c   1.000
_cell.angle_alpha   90.00
_cell.angle_beta   90.00
_cell.angle_gamma   90.00
#
_symmetry.space_group_name_H-M   'P 1'
#
loop_
_entity.id
_entity.type
_entity.pdbx_description
1 polymer ?
#
loop_
_entity_poly.entity_id
_entity_poly.type
_entity_poly.pdbx_seq_one_letter_code
_entity_poly.pdbx_strand_id
1 'polypeptide(L)' 'MSNILDNKEVEEVMTILENLDDEVLAVELLKKFNEASKNLGMLVVNKDPRIPHDEWKVLCDEAQKELDDIVLSIKNL' A
#
# COMPACT_ATOMS: atom_id res chain seq x y z
N MET A 1 -4.96 3.70 14.42
CA MET A 1 -5.71 4.69 13.61
C MET A 1 -5.07 4.63 12.23
N SER A 2 -5.84 4.33 11.19
CA SER A 2 -5.34 4.01 9.85
C SER A 2 -4.53 5.18 9.27
N ASN A 3 -3.21 5.06 9.24
CA ASN A 3 -2.35 5.95 8.46
C ASN A 3 -2.27 5.38 7.05
N ILE A 4 -3.29 5.69 6.25
CA ILE A 4 -3.10 5.66 4.80
C ILE A 4 -1.91 6.58 4.51
N LEU A 5 -0.99 6.13 3.66
CA LEU A 5 0.21 6.89 3.26
C LEU A 5 -0.16 8.35 2.98
N ASP A 6 0.63 9.27 3.53
CA ASP A 6 0.44 10.66 3.20
C ASP A 6 0.91 10.96 1.77
N ASN A 7 0.50 12.11 1.22
CA ASN A 7 0.85 12.47 -0.16
C ASN A 7 2.38 12.54 -0.36
N LYS A 8 3.15 12.88 0.68
CA LYS A 8 4.61 13.00 0.59
C LYS A 8 5.25 11.62 0.49
N GLU A 9 4.75 10.63 1.23
CA GLU A 9 5.20 9.24 1.12
C GLU A 9 4.86 8.64 -0.25
N VAL A 10 3.69 8.98 -0.80
CA VAL A 10 3.33 8.58 -2.17
C VAL A 10 4.28 9.22 -3.19
N GLU A 11 4.54 10.52 -3.08
CA GLU A 11 5.48 11.22 -3.97
C GLU A 11 6.90 10.62 -3.89
N GLU A 12 7.37 10.25 -2.70
CA GLU A 12 8.67 9.60 -2.50
C GLU A 12 8.72 8.24 -3.21
N VAL A 13 7.71 7.39 -3.01
CA VAL A 13 7.60 6.10 -3.68
C VAL A 13 7.58 6.25 -5.20
N MET A 14 6.78 7.18 -5.74
CA MET A 14 6.72 7.42 -7.18
C MET A 14 8.05 7.90 -7.73
N THR A 15 8.72 8.81 -7.02
CA THR A 15 10.04 9.32 -7.42
C THR A 15 11.07 8.20 -7.51
N ILE A 16 11.08 7.26 -6.55
CA ILE A 16 12.03 6.13 -6.59
C ILE A 16 11.74 5.23 -7.80
N LEU A 17 10.46 4.89 -8.01
CA LEU A 17 10.06 4.00 -9.11
C LEU A 17 10.32 4.63 -10.49
N GLU A 18 10.11 5.93 -10.65
CA GLU A 18 10.36 6.67 -11.90
C GLU A 18 11.86 6.76 -12.25
N ASN A 19 12.75 6.70 -11.25
CA ASN A 19 14.20 6.78 -11.43
C ASN A 19 14.89 5.42 -11.45
N LEU A 20 14.15 4.31 -11.41
CA LEU A 20 14.72 2.98 -11.42
C LEU A 20 15.13 2.58 -12.85
N ASP A 21 16.40 2.25 -13.06
CA ASP A 21 16.94 1.84 -14.36
C ASP A 21 16.27 0.55 -14.90
N ASP A 22 15.87 -0.35 -14.00
CA ASP A 22 15.14 -1.57 -14.33
C ASP A 22 13.64 -1.29 -14.42
N GLU A 23 13.18 -0.93 -15.62
CA GLU A 23 11.78 -0.61 -15.91
C GLU A 23 10.82 -1.78 -15.60
N VAL A 24 11.27 -3.04 -15.76
CA VAL A 24 10.44 -4.20 -15.47
C VAL A 24 10.19 -4.30 -13.97
N LEU A 25 11.25 -4.17 -13.17
CA LEU A 25 11.15 -4.15 -11.72
C LEU A 25 10.30 -2.96 -11.24
N ALA A 26 10.46 -1.78 -11.84
CA ALA A 26 9.69 -0.58 -11.50
C ALA A 26 8.19 -0.82 -11.69
N VAL A 27 7.80 -1.40 -12.83
CA VAL A 27 6.40 -1.73 -13.14
C VAL A 27 5.85 -2.80 -12.20
N GLU A 28 6.63 -3.81 -11.84
CA GLU A 28 6.22 -4.84 -10.89
C GLU A 28 5.97 -4.27 -9.49
N LEU A 29 6.86 -3.41 -9.00
CA LEU A 29 6.72 -2.75 -7.70
C LEU A 29 5.55 -1.76 -7.69
N LEU A 30 5.36 -1.00 -8.77
CA LEU A 30 4.22 -0.09 -8.92
C LEU A 30 2.89 -0.85 -8.88
N LYS A 31 2.80 -2.01 -9.53
CA LYS A 31 1.60 -2.86 -9.48
C LYS A 31 1.31 -3.32 -8.04
N LYS A 32 2.32 -3.86 -7.34
CA LYS A 32 2.19 -4.30 -5.95
C LYS A 32 1.73 -3.15 -5.04
N PHE A 33 2.37 -2.00 -5.16
CA PHE A 33 2.01 -0.80 -4.40
C PHE A 33 0.55 -0.36 -4.66
N ASN A 34 0.13 -0.31 -5.92
CA ASN A 34 -1.23 0.07 -6.30
C ASN A 34 -2.29 -0.94 -5.81
N GLU A 35 -1.99 -2.24 -5.86
CA GLU A 35 -2.89 -3.29 -5.38
C GLU A 35 -3.06 -3.24 -3.85
N ALA A 36 -1.95 -3.15 -3.11
CA ALA A 36 -1.98 -3.08 -1.65
C ALA A 36 -2.66 -1.80 -1.13
N SER A 37 -2.32 -0.64 -1.70
CA SER A 37 -2.93 0.64 -1.32
C SER A 37 -4.43 0.69 -1.63
N LYS A 38 -4.86 0.09 -2.75
CA LYS A 38 -6.28 -0.07 -3.08
C LYS A 38 -7.00 -0.98 -2.09
N ASN A 39 -6.38 -2.11 -1.72
CA ASN A 39 -6.96 -3.07 -0.77
C ASN A 39 -7.20 -2.41 0.59
N LEU A 40 -6.15 -1.79 1.15
CA LEU A 40 -6.26 -1.03 2.39
C LEU A 40 -7.30 0.08 2.27
N GLY A 41 -7.27 0.86 1.20
CA GLY A 41 -8.23 1.93 0.95
C GLY A 41 -9.68 1.43 0.93
N MET A 42 -9.95 0.24 0.39
CA MET A 42 -11.27 -0.39 0.40
C MET A 42 -11.71 -0.83 1.80
N LEU A 43 -10.79 -1.41 2.58
CA LEU A 43 -11.05 -1.82 3.95
C LEU A 43 -11.32 -0.62 4.86
N VAL A 44 -10.52 0.44 4.78
CA VAL A 44 -10.64 1.64 5.61
C VAL A 44 -11.96 2.36 5.43
N VAL A 45 -12.46 2.44 4.19
CA VAL A 45 -13.79 3.03 3.92
C VAL A 45 -14.95 2.07 4.25
N ASN A 46 -14.65 0.91 4.82
CA ASN A 46 -15.59 -0.15 5.17
C ASN A 46 -16.57 -0.48 4.03
N LYS A 47 -16.04 -0.69 2.82
CA LYS A 47 -16.87 -0.97 1.63
C LYS A 47 -17.57 -2.32 1.68
N ASP A 48 -17.21 -3.21 2.60
CA ASP A 48 -17.89 -4.49 2.80
C ASP A 48 -18.53 -4.56 4.20
N PRO A 49 -19.84 -4.22 4.33
CA PRO A 49 -20.55 -4.21 5.60
C PRO A 49 -20.82 -5.61 6.16
N ARG A 50 -20.43 -6.68 5.45
CA ARG A 50 -20.62 -8.07 5.89
C ARG A 50 -19.49 -8.54 6.81
N ILE A 51 -18.38 -7.79 6.88
CA ILE A 51 -17.23 -8.13 7.71
C ILE A 51 -17.52 -7.74 9.16
N PRO A 52 -17.49 -8.68 10.12
CA PRO A 52 -17.57 -8.38 11.55
C PRO A 52 -16.49 -7.38 11.96
N HIS A 53 -16.79 -6.47 12.89
CA HIS A 53 -15.86 -5.41 13.31
C HIS A 53 -14.48 -5.93 13.74
N ASP A 54 -14.44 -7.05 14.47
CA ASP A 54 -13.17 -7.64 14.94
C ASP A 54 -12.34 -8.21 13.79
N GLU A 55 -12.99 -8.81 12.79
CA GLU A 55 -12.35 -9.32 11.58
C GLU A 55 -11.90 -8.16 10.66
N TRP A 56 -12.71 -7.11 10.56
CA TRP A 56 -12.40 -5.90 9.81
C TRP A 56 -11.12 -5.24 10.31
N LYS A 57 -10.95 -5.16 11.64
CA LYS A 57 -9.76 -4.58 12.23
C LYS A 57 -8.51 -5.40 11.88
N VAL A 58 -8.59 -6.72 12.00
CA VAL A 58 -7.48 -7.62 11.63
C VAL A 58 -7.11 -7.44 10.15
N LEU A 59 -8.10 -7.39 9.26
CA LEU A 59 -7.86 -7.17 7.83
C LEU A 59 -7.22 -5.80 7.55
N CYS A 60 -7.63 -4.74 8.26
CA CYS A 60 -7.00 -3.43 8.15
C CYS A 60 -5.53 -3.47 8.61
N ASP A 61 -5.26 -4.11 9.76
CA ASP A 61 -3.91 -4.22 10.31
C ASP A 61 -2.99 -5.04 9.38
N GLU A 62 -3.51 -6.12 8.79
CA GLU A 62 -2.80 -6.94 7.80
C GLU A 62 -2.53 -6.19 6.49
N ALA A 63 -3.53 -5.50 5.93
CA ALA A 63 -3.39 -4.74 4.70
C ALA A 63 -2.46 -3.52 4.87
N GLN A 64 -2.46 -2.88 6.04
CA GLN A 64 -1.52 -1.82 6.36
C GLN A 64 -0.09 -2.36 6.38
N LYS A 65 0.13 -3.50 7.07
CA LYS A 65 1.45 -4.11 7.15
C LYS A 65 1.98 -4.50 5.76
N GLU A 66 1.13 -5.07 4.91
CA GLU A 66 1.50 -5.40 3.52
C GLU A 66 1.95 -4.17 2.74
N LEU A 67 1.20 -3.07 2.84
CA LEU A 67 1.56 -1.81 2.19
C LEU A 67 2.88 -1.25 2.74
N ASP A 68 3.07 -1.27 4.06
CA ASP A 68 4.28 -0.79 4.73
C ASP A 68 5.52 -1.59 4.29
N ASP A 69 5.41 -2.92 4.21
CA ASP A 69 6.49 -3.80 3.75
C ASP A 69 6.86 -3.51 2.28
N ILE A 70 5.88 -3.26 1.41
CA ILE A 70 6.11 -2.87 0.01
C ILE A 70 6.80 -1.51 -0.06
N VAL A 71 6.31 -0.51 0.68
CA VAL A 71 6.91 0.83 0.71
C VAL A 71 8.35 0.77 1.21
N LEU A 72 8.61 0.02 2.28
CA LEU A 72 9.95 -0.19 2.80
C LEU A 72 10.86 -0.87 1.76
N SER A 73 10.35 -1.84 1.00
CA SER A 73 11.12 -2.49 -0.06
C SER A 73 11.52 -1.51 -1.17
N ILE A 74 10.62 -0.59 -1.53
CA ILE A 74 10.88 0.43 -2.55
C ILE A 74 11.88 1.47 -2.02
N LYS A 75 11.70 1.95 -0.78
CA LYS A 75 12.59 2.95 -0.16
C LYS A 75 14.02 2.47 0.09
N ASN A 76 14.26 1.16 0.02
CA ASN A 76 15.58 0.55 0.18
C ASN A 76 16.29 0.25 -1.15
N LEU A 77 15.73 0.66 -2.29
CA LEU A 77 16.38 0.61 -3.61
C LEU A 77 17.35 1.79 -3.77
#